data_AF-A0A972ZWY6-F1
#
_entry.id   AF-A0A972ZWY6-F1
#
_cell.length_a   1.000
_cell.length_b   1.000
_cell.length_c   1.000
_cell.angle_alpha   90.00
_cell.angle_beta   90.00
_cell.angle_gamma   90.00
#
_symmetry.space_group_name_H-M   'P 1'
#
loop_
_entity.id
_entity.type
_entity.pdbx_description
1 polymer ?
#
loop_
_entity_poly.entity_id
_entity_poly.type
_entity_poly.pdbx_seq_one_letter_code
_entity_poly.pdbx_strand_id
1 'polypeptide(L)' 'RNMLIFVKKKVAHAIEAGTTLDQMIATKLLDGIDRDWGNGFLTPAQFLTILHSDLTRGTD' A
#
# COMPACT_ATOMS: atom_id res chain seq x y z
N ARG A 1 13.08 8.15 2.15
CA ARG A 1 12.18 8.99 1.31
C ARG A 1 11.77 8.29 0.01
N ASN A 2 12.69 7.67 -0.73
CA ASN A 2 12.37 7.03 -2.02
C ASN A 2 11.42 5.82 -1.90
N MET A 3 11.52 5.04 -0.82
CA MET A 3 10.62 3.91 -0.58
C MET A 3 9.16 4.36 -0.46
N LEU A 4 8.85 5.35 0.39
CA LEU A 4 7.46 5.81 0.57
C LEU A 4 6.84 6.31 -0.74
N ILE A 5 7.63 6.99 -1.58
CA ILE A 5 7.20 7.42 -2.92
C ILE A 5 6.93 6.21 -3.81
N PHE A 6 7.80 5.20 -3.78
CA PHE A 6 7.61 3.97 -4.54
C PHE A 6 6.34 3.22 -4.11
N VAL A 7 6.09 3.07 -2.81
CA VAL A 7 4.88 2.40 -2.31
C VAL A 7 3.63 3.17 -2.70
N LYS A 8 3.64 4.49 -2.49
CA LYS A 8 2.50 5.35 -2.84
C LYS A 8 2.16 5.23 -4.33
N LYS A 9 3.16 5.21 -5.21
CA LYS A 9 2.97 4.99 -6.65
C LYS A 9 2.40 3.60 -6.96
N LYS A 10 2.92 2.55 -6.31
CA LYS A 10 2.46 1.16 -6.52
C LYS A 10 0.99 0.98 -6.11
N VAL A 11 0.61 1.55 -4.96
CA VAL A 11 -0.77 1.50 -4.46
C VAL A 11 -1.68 2.37 -5.33
N ALA A 12 -1.28 3.58 -5.69
CA ALA A 12 -2.06 4.45 -6.58
C ALA A 12 -2.33 3.78 -7.93
N HIS A 13 -1.33 3.15 -8.55
CA HIS A 13 -1.51 2.43 -9.81
C HIS A 13 -2.47 1.24 -9.69
N ALA A 14 -2.44 0.52 -8.55
CA ALA A 14 -3.38 -0.56 -8.29
C ALA A 14 -4.82 -0.04 -8.11
N ILE A 15 -5.00 1.11 -7.45
CA ILE A 15 -6.30 1.78 -7.33
C ILE A 15 -6.81 2.21 -8.72
N GLU A 16 -5.97 2.85 -9.53
CA GLU A 16 -6.30 3.26 -10.91
C GLU A 16 -6.69 2.07 -11.80
N ALA A 17 -6.07 0.90 -11.57
CA ALA A 17 -6.40 -0.34 -12.27
C ALA A 17 -7.69 -1.02 -11.74
N GLY A 18 -8.40 -0.41 -10.78
CA GLY A 18 -9.62 -0.95 -10.19
C GLY A 18 -9.39 -2.11 -9.20
N THR A 19 -8.16 -2.30 -8.73
CA THR A 19 -7.85 -3.32 -7.72
C THR A 19 -8.35 -2.86 -6.36
N THR A 20 -9.09 -3.71 -5.65
CA THR A 20 -9.61 -3.37 -4.32
C THR A 20 -8.57 -3.58 -3.22
N LEU A 21 -8.75 -2.95 -2.06
CA LEU A 21 -7.90 -3.16 -0.89
C LEU A 21 -7.76 -4.65 -0.53
N ASP A 22 -8.86 -5.41 -0.54
CA ASP A 22 -8.86 -6.84 -0.23
C ASP A 22 -8.01 -7.63 -1.23
N GLN A 23 -8.09 -7.29 -2.52
CA GLN A 23 -7.25 -7.90 -3.56
C GLN A 23 -5.77 -7.55 -3.37
N MET A 24 -5.45 -6.32 -2.98
CA MET A 24 -4.06 -5.90 -2.71
C MET A 24 -3.48 -6.62 -1.48
N ILE A 25 -4.29 -6.87 -0.45
CA ILE A 25 -3.91 -7.67 0.73
C ILE A 25 -3.70 -9.13 0.32
N ALA A 26 -4.65 -9.72 -0.43
CA ALA A 26 -4.58 -11.12 -0.86
C ALA A 26 -3.38 -11.40 -1.79
N THR A 27 -3.06 -10.46 -2.67
CA THR A 27 -1.90 -10.54 -3.59
C THR A 27 -0.59 -10.16 -2.93
N LYS A 28 -0.60 -9.80 -1.63
CA LYS A 28 0.61 -9.47 -0.88
C LYS A 28 1.40 -8.35 -1.55
N LEU A 29 0.69 -7.32 -2.05
CA LEU A 29 1.24 -6.26 -2.90
C LEU A 29 2.51 -5.62 -2.34
N LEU A 30 2.61 -5.53 -1.01
CA LEU A 30 3.69 -4.88 -0.26
C LEU A 30 4.53 -5.84 0.61
N ASP A 31 4.45 -7.17 0.44
CA ASP A 31 5.17 -8.13 1.32
C ASP A 31 6.69 -7.91 1.34
N GLY A 32 7.28 -7.46 0.23
CA GLY A 32 8.71 -7.14 0.16
C GLY A 32 9.13 -5.92 0.99
N ILE A 33 8.17 -5.10 1.43
CA ILE A 33 8.47 -3.80 2.07
C ILE A 33 8.66 -3.94 3.57
N ASP A 34 7.94 -4.84 4.24
CA ASP A 34 8.08 -5.04 5.69
C ASP A 34 9.45 -5.61 6.05
N ARG A 35 9.96 -6.57 5.26
CA ARG A 35 11.30 -7.15 5.47
C ARG A 35 12.41 -6.11 5.39
N ASP A 36 12.28 -5.13 4.49
CA ASP A 36 13.33 -4.16 4.21
C ASP A 36 13.18 -2.86 5.04
N TRP A 37 11.98 -2.54 5.54
CA TRP A 37 11.70 -1.23 6.16
C TRP A 37 10.80 -1.25 7.39
N GLY A 38 9.95 -2.27 7.54
CA GLY A 38 8.96 -2.34 8.63
C GLY A 38 9.52 -2.98 9.88
N ASN A 39 10.32 -4.04 9.74
CA ASN A 39 10.87 -4.84 10.84
C ASN A 39 9.82 -5.16 11.93
N GLY A 40 8.56 -5.35 11.55
CA GLY A 40 7.45 -5.62 12.47
C GLY A 40 6.81 -4.40 13.15
N PHE A 41 7.25 -3.16 12.87
CA PHE A 41 6.60 -1.94 13.38
C PHE A 41 5.21 -1.71 12.76
N LEU A 42 5.07 -2.05 11.48
CA LEU A 42 3.84 -1.94 10.70
C LEU A 42 3.76 -3.12 9.73
N THR A 43 2.72 -3.94 9.84
CA THR A 43 2.53 -5.05 8.90
C THR A 43 2.22 -4.49 7.49
N PRO A 44 2.56 -5.23 6.40
CA PRO A 44 2.23 -4.81 5.04
C PRO A 44 0.74 -4.47 4.85
N ALA A 45 -0.14 -5.23 5.49
CA ALA A 45 -1.58 -5.02 5.44
C ALA A 45 -2.01 -3.71 6.13
N GLN A 46 -1.51 -3.44 7.34
CA GLN A 46 -1.80 -2.19 8.04
C GLN A 46 -1.30 -0.97 7.25
N PHE A 47 -0.10 -1.06 6.70
CA PHE A 47 0.48 0.02 5.92
C PHE A 47 -0.30 0.27 4.62
N LEU A 48 -0.72 -0.80 3.95
CA LEU A 48 -1.56 -0.75 2.76
C LEU A 48 -2.93 -0.11 3.05
N THR A 49 -3.58 -0.47 4.16
CA THR A 49 -4.86 0.13 4.59
C THR A 49 -4.73 1.64 4.83
N ILE A 50 -3.65 2.08 5.48
CA ILE A 50 -3.37 3.51 5.69
C ILE A 50 -3.19 4.24 4.36
N LEU A 51 -2.37 3.69 3.46
CA LEU A 51 -2.10 4.30 2.16
C LEU A 51 -3.33 4.34 1.26
N HIS A 52 -4.11 3.26 1.20
CA HIS A 52 -5.35 3.22 0.45
C HIS A 52 -6.32 4.28 0.98
N SER A 53 -6.47 4.37 2.31
CA SER A 53 -7.33 5.39 2.95
C SER A 53 -6.83 6.83 2.76
N ASP A 54 -5.52 7.07 2.62
CA ASP A 54 -4.96 8.39 2.28
C ASP A 54 -5.29 8.76 0.82
N LEU A 55 -5.09 7.81 -0.09
CA LEU A 55 -5.22 8.01 -1.54
C LEU A 55 -6.68 8.17 -2.00
N THR A 56 -7.63 7.50 -1.35
CA THR A 56 -9.05 7.58 -1.71
C THR A 56 -9.82 8.66 -0.96
N ARG A 57 -9.23 9.29 0.07
CA ARG A 57 -9.89 10.35 0.85
C ARG A 57 -9.99 11.69 0.10
N GLY A 58 -9.28 11.85 -1.01
CA GLY A 58 -9.31 13.05 -1.86
C GLY A 58 -10.15 12.94 -3.12
N THR A 59 -11.01 11.92 -3.23
CA THR A 59 -11.82 11.64 -4.43
C THR A 59 -13.32 11.92 -4.23
N ASP A 60 -13.68 12.73 -3.22
CA ASP A 60 -14.99 13.37 -3.07
C ASP A 60 -15.00 14.78 -3.69
#